data_AF-A0A090WKC7-F1
#
_entry.id   AF-A0A090WKC7-F1
#
_cell.length_a   1.000
_cell.length_b   1.000
_cell.length_c   1.000
_cell.angle_alpha   90.00
_cell.angle_beta   90.00
_cell.angle_gamma   90.00
#
_symmetry.space_group_name_H-M   'P 1'
#
loop_
_entity.id
_entity.type
_entity.pdbx_description
1 polymer ?
#
loop_
_entity_poly.entity_id
_entity_poly.type
_entity_poly.pdbx_seq_one_letter_code
_entity_poly.pdbx_strand_id
1 'polypeptide(L)'
;MKNTFIAIITLLILTSCGNDKNGNLIVNGTVDGLKIGKLYLQQLQDTTLVNVDSVIVDGEAPFQMSATINEPQLMYLYLDKKTVPSMMTD
;
A
#
# COMPACT_ATOMS: atom_id res chain seq x y z
N MET A 1 -32.79 9.33 -33.28
CA MET A 1 -32.84 9.02 -31.83
C MET A 1 -32.15 7.70 -31.43
N LYS A 2 -31.67 6.84 -32.36
CA LYS A 2 -30.92 5.61 -32.01
C LYS A 2 -29.42 5.86 -31.75
N ASN A 3 -28.77 6.76 -32.51
CA ASN A 3 -27.33 7.05 -32.36
C ASN A 3 -26.99 7.86 -31.09
N THR A 4 -27.93 8.64 -30.57
CA THR A 4 -27.72 9.44 -29.33
C THR A 4 -27.70 8.56 -28.08
N PHE A 5 -28.42 7.44 -28.09
CA PHE A 5 -28.41 6.46 -26.99
C PHE A 5 -27.07 5.75 -26.86
N ILE A 6 -26.45 5.41 -28.00
CA ILE A 6 -25.14 4.77 -28.05
C ILE A 6 -24.07 5.71 -27.47
N ALA A 7 -24.12 7.00 -27.82
CA ALA A 7 -23.18 7.99 -27.31
C ALA A 7 -23.24 8.16 -25.78
N ILE A 8 -24.44 8.11 -25.19
CA ILE A 8 -24.62 8.19 -23.73
C ILE A 8 -24.06 6.95 -23.03
N ILE A 9 -24.29 5.76 -23.60
CA ILE A 9 -23.74 4.50 -23.08
C ILE A 9 -22.21 4.51 -23.15
N THR A 10 -21.62 4.98 -24.24
CA THR A 10 -20.16 5.08 -24.36
C THR A 10 -19.55 6.03 -23.33
N LEU A 11 -20.22 7.15 -23.01
CA LEU A 11 -19.73 8.11 -22.02
C LEU A 11 -19.76 7.56 -20.59
N LEU A 12 -20.78 6.75 -20.24
CA LEU A 12 -20.91 6.10 -18.93
C LEU A 12 -19.82 5.04 -18.66
N ILE A 13 -19.32 4.37 -19.71
CA ILE A 13 -18.27 3.34 -19.56
C ILE A 13 -16.92 3.97 -19.19
N LEU A 14 -16.69 5.24 -19.58
CA LEU A 14 -15.42 5.94 -19.32
C LEU A 14 -15.26 6.42 -17.88
N THR A 15 -16.32 6.48 -17.07
CA THR A 15 -16.26 6.97 -15.68
C THR A 15 -16.08 5.85 -14.64
N SER A 16 -16.03 4.58 -15.04
CA SER A 16 -15.94 3.44 -14.12
C SER A 16 -14.51 3.10 -13.67
N CYS A 17 -13.50 3.85 -14.11
CA CYS A 17 -12.12 3.64 -13.69
C CYS A 17 -11.87 4.34 -12.33
N GLY A 18 -12.35 3.70 -11.26
CA GLY A 18 -12.00 4.04 -9.88
C GLY A 18 -10.83 3.18 -9.41
N ASN A 19 -9.71 3.80 -9.04
CA ASN A 19 -8.53 3.13 -8.49
C ASN A 19 -8.69 2.86 -6.99
N ASP A 20 -9.83 2.29 -6.60
CA ASP A 20 -10.02 1.85 -5.23
C ASP A 20 -8.93 0.81 -4.93
N LYS A 21 -8.12 1.07 -3.91
CA LYS A 21 -7.11 0.14 -3.39
C LYS A 21 -7.82 -1.04 -2.71
N ASN A 22 -8.53 -1.82 -3.51
CA ASN A 22 -9.37 -2.95 -3.12
C ASN A 22 -8.52 -4.22 -3.03
N GLY A 23 -7.52 -4.18 -2.15
CA GLY A 23 -6.84 -5.41 -1.73
C GLY A 23 -7.81 -6.30 -0.95
N ASN A 24 -7.75 -7.62 -1.15
CA ASN A 24 -8.47 -8.57 -0.30
C ASN A 24 -7.70 -8.93 0.98
N LEU A 25 -6.52 -8.32 1.18
CA LEU A 25 -5.77 -8.29 2.42
C LEU A 25 -5.59 -6.84 2.87
N ILE A 26 -5.98 -6.55 4.11
CA ILE A 26 -5.76 -5.27 4.77
C ILE A 26 -4.89 -5.54 6.00
N VAL A 27 -3.76 -4.83 6.10
CA VAL A 27 -2.86 -4.88 7.25
C VAL A 27 -2.83 -3.49 7.88
N ASN A 28 -3.23 -3.39 9.13
CA ASN A 28 -3.25 -2.14 9.88
C ASN A 28 -2.65 -2.33 11.28
N GLY A 29 -2.21 -1.24 11.89
CA GLY A 29 -1.61 -1.25 13.21
C GLY A 29 -0.86 0.03 13.53
N THR A 30 -0.15 0.02 14.65
CA THR A 30 0.71 1.13 15.09
C THR A 30 2.11 0.59 15.37
N VAL A 31 3.14 1.36 15.06
CA VAL A 31 4.54 1.01 15.37
C VAL A 31 4.98 1.82 16.59
N ASP A 32 5.11 1.16 17.73
CA ASP A 32 5.59 1.78 18.98
C ASP A 32 7.10 2.06 18.92
N GLY A 33 7.54 3.16 19.54
CA GLY A 33 8.96 3.52 19.68
C GLY A 33 9.67 3.98 18.40
N LEU A 34 8.95 4.19 17.30
CA LEU A 34 9.50 4.68 16.04
C LEU A 34 9.31 6.20 15.89
N LYS A 35 10.37 6.92 15.51
CA LYS A 35 10.28 8.35 15.12
C LYS A 35 9.87 8.51 13.67
N ILE A 36 10.73 8.13 12.72
CA ILE A 36 10.43 8.23 11.28
C ILE A 36 11.01 7.00 10.59
N GLY A 37 10.21 6.36 9.74
CA GLY A 37 10.64 5.23 8.92
C GLY A 37 9.69 4.96 7.78
N LYS A 38 10.05 4.02 6.92
CA LYS A 38 9.18 3.51 5.86
C LYS A 38 8.90 2.04 6.13
N LEU A 39 7.63 1.73 6.32
CA LEU A 39 7.16 0.37 6.52
C LEU A 39 6.75 -0.20 5.16
N TYR A 40 7.20 -1.42 4.88
CA TYR A 40 6.93 -2.14 3.65
C TYR A 40 6.14 -3.40 3.97
N LEU A 41 5.06 -3.63 3.22
CA LEU A 41 4.41 -4.92 3.15
C LEU A 41 5.05 -5.70 2.01
N GLN A 42 5.59 -6.88 2.31
CA GLN A 42 6.32 -7.70 1.33
C GLN A 42 5.68 -9.07 1.17
N GLN A 43 5.76 -9.58 -0.07
CA GLN A 43 5.36 -10.93 -0.45
C GLN A 43 6.62 -11.72 -0.81
N LEU A 44 6.67 -12.99 -0.42
CA LEU A 44 7.69 -13.92 -0.91
C LEU A 44 7.25 -14.44 -2.30
N GLN A 45 7.98 -14.05 -3.34
CA GLN A 45 7.79 -14.55 -4.70
C GLN A 45 9.02 -15.40 -5.06
N ASP A 46 8.80 -16.70 -5.24
CA ASP A 46 9.83 -17.72 -5.40
C ASP A 46 10.84 -17.74 -4.23
N THR A 47 11.94 -17.02 -4.37
CA THR A 47 13.03 -16.91 -3.39
C THR A 47 13.33 -15.47 -2.99
N THR A 48 12.53 -14.51 -3.48
CA THR A 48 12.78 -13.07 -3.31
C THR A 48 11.61 -12.40 -2.58
N LEU A 49 11.94 -11.46 -1.69
CA LEU A 49 10.95 -10.58 -1.06
C LEU A 49 10.67 -9.38 -1.94
N VAL A 50 9.41 -9.21 -2.33
CA VAL A 50 8.93 -8.12 -3.18
C VAL A 50 8.02 -7.20 -2.39
N ASN A 51 8.30 -5.89 -2.40
CA ASN A 51 7.45 -4.88 -1.79
C ASN A 51 6.15 -4.74 -2.59
N VAL A 52 5.00 -4.99 -1.96
CA VAL A 52 3.67 -4.88 -2.59
C VAL A 52 2.94 -3.61 -2.18
N ASP A 53 3.23 -3.08 -0.99
CA ASP A 53 2.75 -1.78 -0.53
C ASP A 53 3.78 -1.15 0.43
N SER A 54 3.66 0.15 0.67
CA SER A 54 4.47 0.85 1.65
C SER A 54 3.80 2.10 2.20
N VAL A 55 4.22 2.49 3.40
CA VAL A 55 3.71 3.68 4.08
C VAL A 55 4.84 4.35 4.85
N ILE A 56 4.83 5.68 4.88
CA ILE A 56 5.72 6.46 5.74
C ILE A 56 5.09 6.47 7.12
N VAL A 57 5.83 6.01 8.12
CA VAL A 57 5.43 6.07 9.53
C VAL A 57 6.18 7.22 10.18
N ASP A 58 5.43 8.12 10.79
CA ASP A 58 5.92 9.28 11.56
C ASP A 58 5.28 9.24 12.95
N GLY A 59 6.10 8.97 13.95
CA GLY A 59 5.70 8.68 15.33
C GLY A 59 4.86 7.41 15.42
N GLU A 60 3.89 7.44 16.35
CA GLU A 60 2.93 6.37 16.62
C GLU A 60 1.66 6.49 15.77
N ALA A 61 1.78 7.04 14.55
CA ALA A 61 0.65 7.14 13.65
C ALA A 61 0.15 5.73 13.24
N PRO A 62 -1.17 5.48 13.23
CA PRO A 62 -1.70 4.23 12.71
C PRO A 62 -1.43 4.14 11.21
N PHE A 63 -1.00 2.97 10.77
CA PHE A 63 -0.79 2.68 9.35
C PHE A 63 -1.87 1.73 8.84
N GLN A 64 -2.12 1.81 7.53
CA GLN A 64 -2.91 0.85 6.79
C GLN A 64 -2.24 0.61 5.43
N MET A 65 -2.04 -0.66 5.12
CA MET A 65 -1.53 -1.14 3.85
C MET A 65 -2.47 -2.21 3.30
N SER A 66 -2.49 -2.39 1.99
CA SER A 66 -3.36 -3.34 1.32
C SER A 66 -2.61 -4.13 0.26
N ALA A 67 -2.97 -5.40 0.10
CA ALA A 67 -2.49 -6.23 -0.99
C ALA A 67 -3.62 -7.12 -1.51
N THR A 68 -3.46 -7.60 -2.74
CA THR A 68 -4.32 -8.64 -3.30
C THR A 68 -3.55 -9.96 -3.31
N ILE A 69 -4.09 -10.96 -2.62
CA ILE A 69 -3.54 -12.32 -2.54
C ILE A 69 -4.55 -13.30 -3.13
N ASN A 70 -4.11 -14.30 -3.89
CA ASN A 70 -5.02 -15.29 -4.49
C ASN A 70 -5.22 -16.51 -3.58
N GLU A 71 -4.31 -16.72 -2.63
CA GLU A 71 -4.29 -17.85 -1.71
C GLU A 71 -3.64 -17.44 -0.38
N PRO A 72 -3.84 -18.21 0.71
CA PRO A 72 -3.14 -17.98 1.97
C PRO A 72 -1.63 -18.15 1.80
N GLN A 73 -0.87 -17.12 2.17
CA GLN A 73 0.59 -17.10 2.03
C GLN A 73 1.25 -16.29 3.15
N LEU A 74 2.55 -16.51 3.36
CA LEU A 74 3.35 -15.75 4.31
C LEU A 74 3.70 -14.37 3.74
N MET A 75 3.40 -13.33 4.51
CA MET A 75 3.70 -11.93 4.20
C MET A 75 4.66 -11.37 5.25
N TYR A 76 5.48 -10.41 4.87
CA TYR A 76 6.47 -9.80 5.75
C TYR A 76 6.20 -8.31 5.93
N LEU A 77 6.46 -7.80 7.14
CA LEU A 77 6.57 -6.37 7.40
C LEU A 77 8.05 -6.03 7.57
N TYR A 78 8.56 -5.15 6.72
CA TYR A 78 9.94 -4.66 6.81
C TYR A 78 9.95 -3.17 7.11
N LEU A 79 10.63 -2.80 8.19
CA LEU A 79 10.78 -1.41 8.60
C LEU A 79 12.16 -0.89 8.19
N ASP A 80 12.18 0.02 7.23
CA ASP A 80 13.36 0.82 6.89
C ASP A 80 13.40 2.07 7.76
N LYS A 81 14.21 2.03 8.82
CA LYS A 81 14.36 3.15 9.74
C LYS A 81 15.24 4.21 9.11
N LYS A 82 14.75 5.46 9.03
CA LYS A 82 15.65 6.58 8.79
C LYS A 82 16.54 6.79 10.01
N THR A 83 17.82 6.50 9.85
CA THR A 83 18.85 6.96 10.77
C THR A 83 19.12 8.43 10.47
N VAL A 84 18.79 9.30 11.42
CA VAL A 84 19.44 10.62 11.46
C VAL A 84 20.90 10.34 11.82
N PRO A 85 21.89 10.77 11.03
CA PRO A 85 23.29 10.55 11.37
C PRO A 85 23.56 11.09 12.77
N SER A 86 24.08 10.26 13.66
CA SER A 86 24.45 10.62 15.03
C SER A 86 25.67 11.56 15.10
N MET A 87 26.05 12.21 14.00
CA MET A 87 27.17 13.14 13.89
C MET A 87 26.71 14.59 14.05
N MET A 88 25.88 14.85 15.06
CA MET A 88 25.44 16.21 15.43
C MET A 88 24.98 16.24 16.89
N THR A 89 25.72 15.56 17.76
CA THR A 89 25.68 15.75 19.21
C THR A 89 27.10 15.75 19.73
N ASP A 90 27.77 16.89 19.56
CA ASP A 90 28.84 17.39 20.44
C ASP A 90 28.39 18.78 20.92
#